data_AF-A0A946ZRH2-F1
#
_entry.id   AF-A0A946ZRH2-F1
#
_cell.length_a   1.000
_cell.length_b   1.000
_cell.length_c   1.000
_cell.angle_alpha   90.00
_cell.angle_beta   90.00
_cell.angle_gamma   90.00
#
_symmetry.space_group_name_H-M   'P 1'
#
loop_
_entity.id
_entity.type
_entity.pdbx_description
1 polymer ?
#
loop_
_entity_poly.entity_id
_entity_poly.type
_entity_poly.pdbx_seq_one_letter_code
_entity_poly.pdbx_strand_id
1 'polypeptide(L)'
;GDGGADVMPIGELYKTQVYQLARYLGVPQGIINRTPTTDTYTAEQTQEDFFYQLPFEEMDLIWYGWENQYPPEEVGAVMGRSAEEIQNIYSNFERKRKTTEYLRMRPIF
;
A
#
# COMPACT_ATOMS: atom_id res chain seq x y z
N GLY A 1 4.82 -14.53 -8.78
CA GLY A 1 3.43 -14.42 -8.28
C GLY A 1 2.67 -13.52 -9.22
N ASP A 2 1.62 -12.88 -8.70
CA ASP A 2 0.83 -11.83 -9.37
C ASP A 2 1.67 -10.64 -9.86
N GLY A 3 2.74 -10.29 -9.14
CA GLY A 3 3.69 -9.23 -9.56
C GLY A 3 4.68 -9.61 -10.67
N GLY A 4 4.59 -10.81 -11.26
CA GLY A 4 5.52 -11.26 -12.31
C GLY A 4 5.09 -10.78 -13.70
N ALA A 5 5.42 -9.55 -14.07
CA ALA A 5 5.05 -8.95 -15.36
C ALA A 5 6.20 -8.16 -15.99
N ASP A 6 6.18 -7.99 -17.33
CA ASP A 6 7.16 -7.17 -18.06
C ASP A 6 6.99 -5.67 -17.78
N VAL A 7 5.74 -5.22 -17.61
CA VAL A 7 5.38 -3.82 -17.38
C VAL A 7 4.29 -3.73 -16.31
N MET A 8 4.42 -2.78 -15.39
CA MET A 8 3.46 -2.50 -14.32
C MET A 8 2.99 -1.03 -14.40
N PRO A 9 2.00 -0.70 -15.26
CA PRO A 9 1.64 0.69 -15.58
C PRO A 9 1.05 1.48 -14.40
N ILE A 10 0.58 0.78 -13.37
CA ILE A 10 0.04 1.34 -12.13
C ILE A 10 0.89 0.98 -10.90
N GLY A 11 2.08 0.42 -11.11
CA GLY A 11 2.93 -0.10 -10.01
C GLY A 11 3.44 0.98 -9.05
N GLU A 12 3.54 2.22 -9.54
CA GLU A 12 3.98 3.40 -8.77
C GLU A 12 2.78 4.24 -8.27
N LEU A 13 1.56 3.72 -8.40
CA LEU A 13 0.36 4.40 -7.89
C LEU A 13 -0.05 3.83 -6.54
N TYR A 14 -0.34 4.73 -5.61
CA TYR A 14 -1.02 4.39 -4.37
C TYR A 14 -2.42 3.82 -4.63
N LYS A 15 -2.96 3.05 -3.68
CA LYS A 15 -4.25 2.38 -3.90
C LYS A 15 -5.38 3.39 -4.12
N THR A 16 -5.37 4.48 -3.36
CA THR A 16 -6.29 5.62 -3.50
C THR A 16 -6.16 6.29 -4.87
N GLN A 17 -4.95 6.40 -5.43
CA GLN A 17 -4.73 6.94 -6.78
C GLN A 17 -5.25 5.98 -7.85
N VAL A 18 -5.09 4.65 -7.68
CA VAL A 18 -5.71 3.65 -8.56
C VAL A 18 -7.23 3.80 -8.56
N TYR A 19 -7.86 4.04 -7.41
CA TYR A 19 -9.29 4.32 -7.33
C TYR A 19 -9.71 5.63 -8.01
N GLN A 20 -8.91 6.68 -7.89
CA GLN A 20 -9.14 7.95 -8.61
C GLN A 20 -9.07 7.73 -10.13
N LEU A 21 -8.05 7.02 -10.60
CA LEU A 21 -7.88 6.69 -12.01
C LEU A 21 -9.04 5.81 -12.53
N ALA A 22 -9.47 4.82 -11.76
CA ALA A 22 -10.60 3.96 -12.13
C ALA A 22 -11.90 4.76 -12.32
N ARG A 23 -12.18 5.73 -11.42
CA ARG A 23 -13.32 6.65 -11.58
C ARG A 23 -13.21 7.50 -12.83
N TYR A 24 -12.03 8.06 -13.08
CA TYR A 24 -11.77 8.87 -14.27
C TYR A 24 -11.97 8.09 -15.57
N LEU A 25 -11.54 6.83 -15.61
CA LEU A 25 -11.68 5.93 -16.77
C LEU A 25 -13.09 5.33 -16.94
N GLY A 26 -14.02 5.59 -16.01
CA GLY A 26 -15.38 5.07 -16.08
C GLY A 26 -15.50 3.58 -15.76
N VAL A 27 -14.61 3.03 -14.92
CA VAL A 27 -14.72 1.64 -14.44
C VAL A 27 -16.06 1.43 -13.71
N PRO A 28 -16.79 0.32 -13.94
CA PRO A 28 -18.08 0.07 -13.30
C PRO A 28 -18.06 0.21 -11.78
N GLN A 29 -19.08 0.86 -11.22
CA GLN A 29 -19.14 1.15 -9.78
C GLN A 29 -19.16 -0.13 -8.92
N GLY A 30 -19.74 -1.23 -9.43
CA GLY A 30 -19.71 -2.53 -8.75
C GLY A 30 -18.30 -3.12 -8.60
N ILE A 31 -17.35 -2.75 -9.47
CA ILE A 31 -15.94 -3.14 -9.37
C ILE A 31 -15.23 -2.21 -8.37
N ILE A 32 -15.46 -0.90 -8.47
CA ILE A 32 -14.84 0.11 -7.59
C ILE A 32 -15.26 -0.11 -6.12
N ASN A 33 -16.55 -0.40 -5.88
CA ASN A 33 -17.10 -0.57 -4.53
C ASN A 33 -16.84 -1.97 -3.94
N ARG A 34 -16.34 -2.92 -4.74
CA ARG A 34 -16.04 -4.25 -4.22
C ARG A 34 -14.93 -4.13 -3.18
N THR A 35 -15.16 -4.69 -2.00
CA THR A 35 -14.14 -4.78 -0.95
C THR A 35 -12.88 -5.46 -1.49
N PRO A 36 -11.69 -4.83 -1.39
CA PRO A 36 -10.45 -5.45 -1.83
C PRO A 36 -10.10 -6.67 -0.99
N THR A 37 -9.96 -7.82 -1.64
CA THR A 37 -9.51 -9.06 -1.02
C THR A 37 -8.37 -9.67 -1.85
N THR A 38 -7.52 -10.47 -1.22
CA THR A 38 -6.52 -11.27 -1.95
C THR A 38 -7.14 -12.49 -2.63
N ASP A 39 -8.38 -12.83 -2.26
CA ASP A 39 -9.17 -13.95 -2.83
C ASP A 39 -8.42 -15.30 -2.83
N THR A 40 -7.51 -15.48 -1.86
CA THR A 40 -6.61 -16.64 -1.78
C THR A 40 -7.18 -17.76 -0.91
N TYR A 41 -7.95 -17.40 0.12
CA TYR A 41 -8.57 -18.33 1.05
C TYR A 41 -10.08 -18.10 1.11
N THR A 42 -10.82 -19.15 1.46
CA THR A 42 -12.30 -19.11 1.58
C THR A 42 -12.79 -18.27 2.75
N ALA A 43 -11.93 -17.98 3.73
CA ALA A 43 -12.26 -17.12 4.84
C ALA A 43 -12.41 -15.66 4.37
N GLU A 44 -13.50 -15.02 4.80
CA GLU A 44 -13.73 -13.59 4.56
C GLU A 44 -12.60 -12.79 5.22
N GLN A 45 -11.85 -12.07 4.39
CA GLN A 45 -10.76 -11.20 4.83
C GLN A 45 -10.57 -10.08 3.83
N THR A 46 -10.31 -8.88 4.34
CA THR A 46 -9.94 -7.73 3.53
C THR A 46 -8.42 -7.65 3.41
N GLN A 47 -7.91 -6.98 2.37
CA GLN A 47 -6.48 -6.68 2.29
C GLN A 47 -6.04 -5.71 3.40
N GLU A 48 -6.94 -4.84 3.85
CA GLU A 48 -6.71 -3.91 4.96
C GLU A 48 -6.47 -4.67 6.27
N ASP A 49 -7.23 -5.73 6.56
CA ASP A 49 -7.04 -6.53 7.77
C ASP A 49 -5.85 -7.50 7.65
N PHE A 50 -5.75 -8.20 6.52
CA PHE A 50 -4.83 -9.33 6.38
C PHE A 50 -3.38 -8.89 6.12
N PHE A 51 -3.18 -7.86 5.30
CA PHE A 51 -1.85 -7.53 4.76
C PHE A 51 -1.31 -6.19 5.25
N TYR A 52 -2.16 -5.16 5.27
CA TYR A 52 -1.74 -3.78 5.57
C TYR A 52 -1.99 -3.37 7.03
N GLN A 53 -2.97 -3.98 7.70
CA GLN A 53 -3.44 -3.68 9.05
C GLN A 53 -3.88 -2.22 9.23
N LEU A 54 -4.23 -1.56 8.12
CA LEU A 54 -4.60 -0.15 8.05
C LEU A 54 -5.56 0.06 6.87
N PRO A 55 -6.52 1.01 6.99
CA PRO A 55 -7.31 1.46 5.85
C PRO A 55 -6.42 2.04 4.76
N PHE A 56 -6.78 1.84 3.48
CA PHE A 56 -5.95 2.30 2.36
C PHE A 56 -5.70 3.81 2.37
N GLU A 57 -6.71 4.61 2.75
CA GLU A 57 -6.60 6.07 2.81
C GLU A 57 -5.53 6.52 3.80
N GLU A 58 -5.43 5.87 4.95
CA GLU A 58 -4.41 6.18 5.95
C GLU A 58 -3.05 5.60 5.57
N MET A 59 -3.04 4.35 5.10
CA MET A 59 -1.81 3.64 4.72
C MET A 59 -1.08 4.36 3.59
N ASP A 60 -1.77 4.83 2.56
CA ASP A 60 -1.16 5.56 1.44
C ASP A 60 -0.53 6.88 1.89
N LEU A 61 -1.20 7.63 2.80
CA LEU A 61 -0.66 8.89 3.33
C LEU A 61 0.58 8.67 4.22
N ILE A 62 0.53 7.66 5.08
CA ILE A 62 1.67 7.33 5.95
C ILE A 62 2.83 6.79 5.11
N TRP A 63 2.56 5.99 4.08
CA TRP A 63 3.56 5.53 3.12
C TRP A 63 4.21 6.69 2.38
N TYR A 64 3.41 7.63 1.88
CA TYR A 64 3.92 8.84 1.24
C TYR A 64 4.87 9.61 2.17
N GLY A 65 4.50 9.76 3.44
CA GLY A 65 5.34 10.34 4.48
C GLY A 65 6.69 9.62 4.60
N TRP A 66 6.66 8.29 4.69
CA TRP A 66 7.85 7.46 4.81
C TRP A 66 8.77 7.54 3.59
N GLU A 67 8.20 7.44 2.39
CA GLU A 67 8.93 7.46 1.12
C GLU A 67 9.64 8.81 0.88
N ASN A 68 9.02 9.90 1.34
CA ASN A 68 9.56 11.26 1.25
C ASN A 68 10.34 11.68 2.50
N GLN A 69 10.62 10.76 3.43
CA GLN A 69 11.45 10.99 4.62
C GLN A 69 10.92 12.07 5.57
N TYR A 70 9.59 12.21 5.66
CA TYR A 70 8.99 13.08 6.67
C TYR A 70 9.18 12.49 8.07
N PRO A 71 9.43 13.32 9.11
CA PRO A 71 9.56 12.84 10.48
C PRO A 71 8.26 12.20 11.01
N PRO A 72 8.34 11.13 11.83
CA PRO A 72 7.17 10.50 12.44
C PRO A 72 6.30 11.48 13.25
N GLU A 73 6.90 12.51 13.85
CA GLU A 73 6.21 13.54 14.61
C GLU A 73 5.30 14.39 13.72
N GLU A 74 5.78 14.77 12.53
CA GLU A 74 5.04 15.58 11.58
C GLU A 74 3.86 14.78 11.00
N VAL A 75 4.14 13.55 10.56
CA VAL A 75 3.10 12.67 10.01
C VAL A 75 2.10 12.26 11.09
N GLY A 76 2.55 12.00 12.31
CA GLY A 76 1.67 11.71 13.45
C GLY A 76 0.73 12.87 13.76
N ALA A 77 1.23 14.11 13.73
CA ALA A 77 0.41 15.29 13.96
C ALA A 77 -0.70 15.46 12.91
N VAL A 78 -0.40 15.19 11.63
CA VAL A 78 -1.40 15.27 10.55
C VAL A 78 -2.40 14.11 10.62
N MET A 79 -1.93 12.91 10.93
CA MET A 79 -2.76 11.69 10.97
C MET A 79 -3.51 11.50 12.30
N GLY A 80 -3.27 12.35 13.29
CA GLY A 80 -3.87 12.20 14.63
C GLY A 80 -3.37 10.98 15.41
N ARG A 81 -2.12 10.55 15.14
CA ARG A 81 -1.48 9.36 15.73
C ARG A 81 -0.21 9.76 16.49
N SER A 82 0.25 8.90 17.42
CA SER A 82 1.49 9.17 18.15
C SER A 82 2.72 9.00 17.25
N ALA A 83 3.79 9.75 17.52
CA ALA A 83 5.05 9.59 16.79
C ALA A 83 5.62 8.16 16.93
N GLU A 84 5.44 7.53 18.09
CA GLU A 84 5.82 6.14 18.33
C GLU A 84 5.06 5.17 17.42
N GLU A 85 3.75 5.39 17.25
CA GLU A 85 2.92 4.58 16.37
C GLU A 85 3.35 4.71 14.91
N ILE A 86 3.60 5.94 14.42
CA ILE A 86 4.09 6.17 13.06
C ILE A 86 5.48 5.53 12.87
N GLN A 87 6.37 5.64 13.84
CA GLN A 87 7.70 5.01 13.79
C GLN A 87 7.60 3.48 13.69
N ASN A 88 6.65 2.86 14.39
CA ASN A 88 6.41 1.42 14.30
C ASN A 88 5.90 1.02 12.90
N ILE A 89 5.02 1.82 12.30
CA ILE A 89 4.53 1.61 10.93
C ILE A 89 5.68 1.76 9.92
N TYR A 90 6.52 2.79 10.05
CA TYR A 90 7.69 3.01 9.19
C TYR A 90 8.67 1.82 9.25
N SER A 91 8.91 1.31 10.45
CA SER A 91 9.76 0.13 10.66
C SER A 91 9.17 -1.12 9.99
N ASN A 92 7.84 -1.24 9.94
CA ASN A 92 7.15 -2.32 9.22
C ASN A 92 7.33 -2.17 7.69
N PHE A 93 7.16 -0.96 7.15
CA PHE A 93 7.38 -0.66 5.74
C PHE A 93 8.83 -0.96 5.31
N GLU A 94 9.80 -0.50 6.09
CA GLU A 94 11.21 -0.77 5.85
C GLU A 94 11.50 -2.27 5.84
N ARG A 95 10.99 -3.00 6.83
CA ARG A 95 11.13 -4.47 6.89
C ARG A 95 10.55 -5.13 5.65
N LYS A 96 9.32 -4.78 5.24
CA LYS A 96 8.66 -5.33 4.05
C LYS A 96 9.44 -5.00 2.77
N ARG A 97 9.97 -3.78 2.64
CA ARG A 97 10.81 -3.38 1.50
C ARG A 97 12.10 -4.19 1.46
N LYS A 98 12.80 -4.33 2.58
CA LYS A 98 14.07 -5.07 2.68
C LYS A 98 13.89 -6.56 2.39
N THR A 99 12.87 -7.21 2.96
CA THR A 99 12.65 -8.64 2.76
C THR A 99 12.20 -8.99 1.34
N THR A 100 11.68 -8.03 0.58
CA THR A 100 11.24 -8.21 -0.81
C THR A 100 12.19 -7.61 -1.84
N GLU A 101 13.34 -7.07 -1.42
CA GLU A 101 14.30 -6.41 -2.31
C GLU A 101 14.75 -7.32 -3.46
N TYR A 102 15.04 -8.59 -3.16
CA TYR A 102 15.48 -9.58 -4.14
C TYR A 102 14.47 -9.81 -5.28
N LEU A 103 13.17 -9.57 -5.06
CA LEU A 103 12.14 -9.69 -6.10
C LEU A 103 12.22 -8.57 -7.14
N ARG A 104 12.88 -7.47 -6.80
CA ARG A 104 13.07 -6.28 -7.65
C ARG A 104 14.51 -6.12 -8.13
N MET A 105 15.40 -7.04 -7.77
CA MET A 105 16.79 -7.01 -8.22
C MET A 105 16.90 -7.43 -9.69
N ARG A 106 17.86 -6.82 -10.40
CA ARG A 106 18.24 -7.29 -11.73
C ARG A 106 18.82 -8.70 -11.63
N PRO A 107 18.63 -9.56 -12.65
CA PRO A 107 19.31 -10.84 -12.71
C PRO A 107 20.82 -10.63 -12.59
N ILE A 108 21.48 -11.49 -11.81
CA ILE A 108 22.93 -11.51 -11.70
C ILE A 108 23.44 -12.23 -12.95
N PHE A 109 24.14 -11.51 -13.82
CA PHE A 109 24.83 -12.05 -15.00
C PHE A 109 26.33 -12.08 -14.76
#